data_AF-A0A502W9X3-F1
#
_entry.id   AF-A0A502W9X3-F1
#
_cell.length_a   1.000
_cell.length_b   1.000
_cell.length_c   1.000
_cell.angle_alpha   90.00
_cell.angle_beta   90.00
_cell.angle_gamma   90.00
#
_symmetry.space_group_name_H-M   'P 1'
#
loop_
_entity.id
_entity.type
_entity.pdbx_description
1 polymer ?
#
loop_
_entity_poly.entity_id
_entity_poly.type
_entity_poly.pdbx_seq_one_letter_code
_entity_poly.pdbx_strand_id
1 'polypeptide(L)'
;MRVPIWLLSTFVLLLATFPSGVHAASDNPKLTPLVAEIIAPPHVIPGSDGRRHIVYELAVTNITGGDVRFEKLKVVDADSGAPLAELGPDELRTRVTPGASRGNENRELAAYQFAVIFLHVVLADGAAVPARITHEITAFFAVIGADMTVTIGEGAVVAKAPVALGPPLRGKGYVAADGCCDSIRHVRALLSLDGKFYLAQRFAIDWEQIDDNNTLVVGDLKVPANYHIYGKPILAVADGTVVGTRDDLQDQVPGALPANLPIDEADGNFVVLDLGSGLFVNYAHMRPGSVKVKLGDKVQRGDQIGEVGNTGNSQAPHLHLHVMDSASPLASDGLPYVFDSFTITAVGETTEDFDKAEATGSPMTLTPRVPPQKLEDVLPLDLSVVDWPQ
;
A
#
# COMPACT_ATOMS: atom_id res chain seq x y z
N MET A 1 31.73 -78.77 -2.80
CA MET A 1 31.82 -78.23 -1.42
C MET A 1 31.77 -76.70 -1.53
N ARG A 2 30.95 -76.04 -0.71
CA ARG A 2 30.69 -74.58 -0.59
C ARG A 2 29.58 -74.01 -1.48
N VAL A 3 28.42 -73.88 -0.85
CA VAL A 3 27.25 -73.06 -1.22
C VAL A 3 27.49 -71.63 -0.70
N PRO A 4 27.17 -70.54 -1.42
CA PRO A 4 27.10 -69.23 -0.82
C PRO A 4 25.65 -68.91 -0.40
N ILE A 5 25.58 -68.45 0.84
CA ILE A 5 24.40 -68.05 1.62
C ILE A 5 23.90 -66.68 1.11
N TRP A 6 22.60 -66.58 0.82
CA TRP A 6 21.94 -65.30 0.59
C TRP A 6 21.66 -64.61 1.93
N LEU A 7 22.19 -63.41 2.12
CA LEU A 7 21.82 -62.52 3.23
C LEU A 7 20.39 -62.01 3.03
N LEU A 8 19.47 -62.42 3.91
CA LEU A 8 18.21 -61.72 4.11
C LEU A 8 18.48 -60.49 5.00
N SER A 9 18.35 -59.30 4.43
CA SER A 9 18.28 -58.05 5.19
C SER A 9 16.87 -57.87 5.75
N THR A 10 16.73 -58.01 7.06
CA THR A 10 15.48 -57.75 7.79
C THR A 10 15.20 -56.24 7.79
N PHE A 11 14.20 -55.80 7.04
CA PHE A 11 13.69 -54.43 7.09
C PHE A 11 12.81 -54.30 8.36
N VAL A 12 13.29 -53.58 9.37
CA VAL A 12 12.48 -53.18 10.53
C VAL A 12 11.64 -51.97 10.10
N LEU A 13 10.36 -52.20 9.83
CA LEU A 13 9.39 -51.14 9.56
C LEU A 13 9.06 -50.44 10.89
N LEU A 14 9.60 -49.24 11.12
CA LEU A 14 9.11 -48.36 12.19
C LEU A 14 7.68 -47.91 11.81
N LEU A 15 6.68 -48.50 12.45
CA LEU A 15 5.32 -47.99 12.44
C LEU A 15 5.30 -46.68 13.25
N ALA A 16 5.42 -45.55 12.56
CA ALA A 16 5.07 -44.26 13.12
C ALA A 16 3.56 -44.27 13.40
N THR A 17 3.19 -44.37 14.68
CA THR A 17 1.82 -44.13 15.12
C THR A 17 1.52 -42.65 14.94
N PHE A 18 0.91 -42.28 13.81
CA PHE A 18 0.28 -40.98 13.68
C PHE A 18 -0.85 -40.90 14.71
N PRO A 19 -0.89 -39.90 15.60
CA PRO A 19 -2.08 -39.65 16.37
C PRO A 19 -3.16 -39.24 15.37
N SER A 20 -4.06 -40.17 15.07
CA SER A 20 -5.32 -39.89 14.41
C SER A 20 -6.17 -39.05 15.36
N GLY A 21 -5.89 -37.75 15.38
CA GLY A 21 -6.75 -36.75 15.96
C GLY A 21 -8.04 -36.75 15.16
N VAL A 22 -9.06 -37.42 15.71
CA VAL A 22 -10.44 -37.31 15.24
C VAL A 22 -10.80 -35.83 15.31
N HIS A 23 -10.81 -35.16 14.15
CA HIS A 23 -11.41 -33.84 14.05
C HIS A 23 -12.89 -34.01 14.36
N ALA A 24 -13.36 -33.38 15.43
CA ALA A 24 -14.78 -33.22 15.65
C ALA A 24 -15.34 -32.49 14.42
N ALA A 25 -16.26 -33.11 13.70
CA ALA A 25 -17.01 -32.44 12.67
C ALA A 25 -17.98 -31.47 13.36
N SER A 26 -17.64 -30.19 13.43
CA SER A 26 -18.60 -29.13 13.77
C SER A 26 -18.45 -27.97 12.79
N ASP A 27 -19.35 -27.92 11.81
CA ASP A 27 -20.44 -26.95 11.80
C ASP A 27 -21.40 -27.29 10.65
N ASN A 28 -22.71 -27.18 10.88
CA ASN A 28 -23.68 -27.29 9.79
C ASN A 28 -23.35 -26.22 8.73
N PRO A 29 -23.42 -26.54 7.42
CA PRO A 29 -23.16 -25.55 6.39
C PRO A 29 -24.10 -24.35 6.57
N LYS A 30 -23.53 -23.14 6.56
CA LYS A 30 -24.28 -21.89 6.64
C LYS A 30 -24.45 -21.34 5.23
N LEU A 31 -25.65 -20.87 4.90
CA LEU A 31 -25.89 -20.16 3.64
C LEU A 31 -25.11 -18.84 3.67
N THR A 32 -24.30 -18.58 2.64
CA THR A 32 -23.54 -17.33 2.48
C THR A 32 -23.78 -16.76 1.08
N PRO A 33 -24.76 -15.87 0.89
CA PRO A 33 -25.08 -15.26 -0.41
C PRO A 33 -24.01 -14.26 -0.92
N LEU A 34 -23.05 -13.91 -0.07
CA LEU A 34 -21.82 -13.23 -0.43
C LEU A 34 -20.65 -14.18 -0.19
N VAL A 35 -19.66 -14.13 -1.08
CA VAL A 35 -18.33 -14.70 -0.85
C VAL A 35 -17.32 -13.56 -0.79
N ALA A 36 -16.29 -13.71 0.04
CA ALA A 36 -15.27 -12.68 0.17
C ALA A 36 -13.89 -13.28 0.42
N GLU A 37 -12.88 -12.58 -0.07
CA GLU A 37 -11.47 -12.90 0.11
C GLU A 37 -10.65 -11.63 0.32
N ILE A 38 -9.62 -11.71 1.14
CA ILE A 38 -8.63 -10.64 1.27
C ILE A 38 -7.65 -10.77 0.10
N ILE A 39 -7.52 -9.73 -0.72
CA ILE A 39 -6.76 -9.79 -1.99
C ILE A 39 -5.28 -10.06 -1.74
N ALA A 40 -4.68 -9.33 -0.79
CA ALA A 40 -3.31 -9.54 -0.33
C ALA A 40 -3.27 -9.38 1.20
N PRO A 41 -2.45 -10.18 1.93
CA PRO A 41 -2.46 -10.22 3.38
C PRO A 41 -2.41 -8.82 4.02
N PRO A 42 -3.17 -8.56 5.11
CA PRO A 42 -3.09 -7.31 5.85
C PRO A 42 -1.80 -7.27 6.65
N HIS A 43 -1.12 -6.14 6.65
CA HIS A 43 0.06 -5.91 7.49
C HIS A 43 -0.22 -4.87 8.56
N VAL A 44 0.44 -5.02 9.71
CA VAL A 44 0.47 -3.97 10.74
C VAL A 44 1.57 -2.96 10.42
N ILE A 45 1.23 -1.69 10.43
CA ILE A 45 2.17 -0.59 10.24
C ILE A 45 2.07 0.42 11.40
N PRO A 46 3.19 0.78 12.06
CA PRO A 46 3.19 1.86 13.04
C PRO A 46 3.22 3.21 12.31
N GLY A 47 2.24 4.06 12.61
CA GLY A 47 2.09 5.39 12.02
C GLY A 47 2.73 6.49 12.85
N SER A 48 2.98 7.64 12.22
CA SER A 48 3.51 8.83 12.88
C SER A 48 2.57 9.48 13.92
N ASP A 49 1.32 9.04 13.98
CA ASP A 49 0.36 9.42 15.03
C ASP A 49 0.52 8.58 16.33
N GLY A 50 1.48 7.65 16.35
CA GLY A 50 1.75 6.76 17.48
C GLY A 50 0.84 5.53 17.55
N ARG A 51 -0.05 5.35 16.56
CA ARG A 51 -0.99 4.22 16.49
C ARG A 51 -0.49 3.17 15.49
N ARG A 52 -1.16 2.01 15.50
CA ARG A 52 -0.90 0.92 14.56
C ARG A 52 -2.07 0.80 13.60
N HIS A 53 -1.78 0.78 12.32
CA HIS A 53 -2.75 0.73 11.24
C HIS A 53 -2.68 -0.62 10.54
N ILE A 54 -3.82 -1.06 10.01
CA ILE A 54 -3.92 -2.19 9.10
C ILE A 54 -4.78 -1.72 7.92
N VAL A 55 -4.18 -1.66 6.73
CA VAL A 55 -4.87 -1.29 5.49
C VAL A 55 -4.85 -2.46 4.51
N TYR A 56 -6.00 -2.75 3.90
CA TYR A 56 -6.17 -3.89 2.98
C TYR A 56 -7.51 -3.83 2.23
N GLU A 57 -7.62 -4.70 1.23
CA GLU A 57 -8.75 -4.80 0.32
C GLU A 57 -9.47 -6.13 0.53
N LEU A 58 -10.78 -6.05 0.73
CA LEU A 58 -11.67 -7.20 0.76
C LEU A 58 -12.43 -7.27 -0.57
N ALA A 59 -12.13 -8.26 -1.40
CA ALA A 59 -12.94 -8.57 -2.57
C ALA A 59 -14.22 -9.28 -2.12
N VAL A 60 -15.38 -8.77 -2.52
CA VAL A 60 -16.69 -9.35 -2.18
C VAL A 60 -17.47 -9.59 -3.46
N THR A 61 -18.02 -10.80 -3.63
CA THR A 61 -18.85 -11.17 -4.78
C THR A 61 -20.27 -11.49 -4.33
N ASN A 62 -21.24 -10.82 -4.94
CA ASN A 62 -22.64 -11.19 -4.87
C ASN A 62 -22.89 -12.37 -5.81
N ILE A 63 -23.16 -13.55 -5.26
CA ILE A 63 -23.46 -14.76 -6.07
C ILE A 63 -24.95 -14.92 -6.36
N THR A 64 -25.78 -13.96 -5.93
CA THR A 64 -27.23 -14.02 -6.05
C THR A 64 -27.74 -13.26 -7.29
N GLY A 65 -28.93 -13.63 -7.75
CA GLY A 65 -29.61 -12.98 -8.87
C GLY A 65 -30.32 -11.67 -8.53
N GLY A 66 -30.10 -11.09 -7.36
CA GLY A 66 -30.67 -9.82 -6.95
C GLY A 66 -29.65 -8.93 -6.27
N ASP A 67 -29.96 -7.64 -6.19
CA ASP A 67 -29.04 -6.65 -5.65
C ASP A 67 -28.86 -6.79 -4.15
N VAL A 68 -27.67 -6.40 -3.69
CA VAL A 68 -27.27 -6.38 -2.29
C VAL A 68 -26.95 -4.95 -1.89
N ARG A 69 -27.50 -4.47 -0.77
CA ARG A 69 -27.16 -3.17 -0.20
C ARG A 69 -26.48 -3.36 1.14
N PHE A 70 -25.23 -2.92 1.25
CA PHE A 70 -24.47 -3.00 2.48
C PHE A 70 -25.00 -1.99 3.52
N GLU A 71 -25.30 -2.49 4.72
CA GLU A 71 -25.80 -1.67 5.83
C GLU A 71 -24.74 -1.50 6.92
N LYS A 72 -23.92 -2.52 7.14
CA LYS A 72 -22.88 -2.50 8.18
C LYS A 72 -21.77 -3.49 7.86
N LEU A 73 -20.54 -3.12 8.16
CA LEU A 73 -19.39 -4.02 8.15
C LEU A 73 -18.62 -3.86 9.46
N LYS A 74 -18.33 -4.99 10.12
CA LYS A 74 -17.34 -5.03 11.21
C LYS A 74 -16.13 -5.84 10.81
N VAL A 75 -14.96 -5.33 11.14
CA VAL A 75 -13.73 -6.12 11.16
C VAL A 75 -13.58 -6.68 12.57
N VAL A 76 -13.41 -8.00 12.68
CA VAL A 76 -13.26 -8.67 13.97
C VAL A 76 -11.99 -9.50 14.00
N ASP A 77 -11.39 -9.61 15.18
CA ASP A 77 -10.38 -10.62 15.46
C ASP A 77 -11.06 -12.00 15.37
N ALA A 78 -10.60 -12.85 14.46
CA ALA A 78 -11.23 -14.14 14.18
C ALA A 78 -11.05 -15.15 15.32
N ASP A 79 -10.04 -14.97 16.18
CA ASP A 79 -9.74 -15.87 17.28
C ASP A 79 -10.56 -15.50 18.54
N SER A 80 -10.65 -14.21 18.84
CA SER A 80 -11.33 -13.72 20.06
C SER A 80 -12.76 -13.24 19.85
N GLY A 81 -13.16 -12.95 18.60
CA GLY A 81 -14.42 -12.29 18.26
C GLY A 81 -14.47 -10.80 18.65
N ALA A 82 -13.36 -10.22 19.10
CA ALA A 82 -13.30 -8.82 19.49
C ALA A 82 -13.45 -7.90 18.26
N PRO A 83 -14.29 -6.84 18.34
CA PRO A 83 -14.41 -5.88 17.25
C PRO A 83 -13.15 -5.02 17.15
N LEU A 84 -12.64 -4.86 15.93
CA LEU A 84 -11.46 -4.05 15.61
C LEU A 84 -11.84 -2.74 14.90
N ALA A 85 -12.86 -2.78 14.04
CA ALA A 85 -13.42 -1.61 13.38
C ALA A 85 -14.89 -1.86 13.02
N GLU A 86 -15.64 -0.77 12.84
CA GLU A 86 -17.03 -0.80 12.43
C GLU A 86 -17.27 0.32 11.42
N LEU A 87 -17.92 -0.02 10.29
CA LEU A 87 -18.29 0.91 9.23
C LEU A 87 -19.82 0.89 9.08
N GLY A 88 -20.42 2.08 9.10
CA GLY A 88 -21.83 2.28 8.82
C GLY A 88 -22.10 2.62 7.35
N PRO A 89 -23.34 2.97 7.01
CA PRO A 89 -23.75 3.31 5.65
C PRO A 89 -22.93 4.42 4.99
N ASP A 90 -22.54 5.45 5.75
CA ASP A 90 -21.84 6.62 5.21
C ASP A 90 -20.38 6.28 4.87
N GLU A 91 -19.69 5.52 5.73
CA GLU A 91 -18.33 5.05 5.45
C GLU A 91 -18.31 4.00 4.34
N LEU A 92 -19.31 3.10 4.31
CA LEU A 92 -19.42 2.10 3.25
C LEU A 92 -19.59 2.76 1.88
N ARG A 93 -20.39 3.85 1.80
CA ARG A 93 -20.63 4.59 0.56
C ARG A 93 -19.37 5.15 -0.09
N THR A 94 -18.29 5.34 0.67
CA THR A 94 -17.00 5.86 0.16
C THR A 94 -15.92 4.77 0.04
N ARG A 95 -16.20 3.55 0.50
CA ARG A 95 -15.21 2.46 0.61
C ARG A 95 -15.53 1.23 -0.24
N VAL A 96 -16.79 0.99 -0.59
CA VAL A 96 -17.17 -0.09 -1.51
C VAL A 96 -17.08 0.43 -2.94
N THR A 97 -16.27 -0.24 -3.75
CA THR A 97 -16.01 0.10 -5.15
C THR A 97 -16.48 -1.05 -6.05
N PRO A 98 -17.73 -1.03 -6.54
CA PRO A 98 -18.23 -2.05 -7.47
C PRO A 98 -17.39 -2.15 -8.75
N GLY A 99 -17.09 -3.38 -9.15
CA GLY A 99 -16.22 -3.67 -10.29
C GLY A 99 -14.78 -3.19 -10.12
N ALA A 100 -14.36 -2.83 -8.91
CA ALA A 100 -13.10 -2.11 -8.64
C ALA A 100 -12.95 -0.81 -9.46
N SER A 101 -14.06 -0.21 -9.90
CA SER A 101 -14.06 1.06 -10.62
C SER A 101 -13.94 2.25 -9.68
N ARG A 102 -12.71 2.70 -9.41
CA ARG A 102 -12.44 3.90 -8.59
C ARG A 102 -13.25 5.10 -9.08
N GLY A 103 -13.81 5.88 -8.15
CA GLY A 103 -14.71 7.00 -8.44
C GLY A 103 -16.19 6.61 -8.59
N ASN A 104 -16.51 5.31 -8.58
CA ASN A 104 -17.87 4.80 -8.58
C ASN A 104 -18.26 4.20 -7.21
N GLU A 105 -17.67 4.72 -6.13
CA GLU A 105 -17.94 4.24 -4.78
C GLU A 105 -19.41 4.44 -4.41
N ASN A 106 -20.01 3.39 -3.85
CA ASN A 106 -21.37 3.43 -3.32
C ASN A 106 -21.50 2.35 -2.24
N ARG A 107 -22.71 1.85 -1.95
CA ARG A 107 -22.92 0.74 -0.99
C ARG A 107 -23.85 -0.34 -1.53
N GLU A 108 -23.95 -0.44 -2.84
CA GLU A 108 -24.82 -1.37 -3.57
C GLU A 108 -23.98 -2.27 -4.47
N LEU A 109 -24.38 -3.52 -4.57
CA LEU A 109 -23.74 -4.53 -5.40
C LEU A 109 -24.80 -5.26 -6.20
N ALA A 110 -24.77 -5.07 -7.52
CA ALA A 110 -25.78 -5.63 -8.40
C ALA A 110 -25.72 -7.17 -8.40
N ALA A 111 -26.78 -7.79 -8.92
CA ALA A 111 -26.81 -9.24 -9.17
C ALA A 111 -25.53 -9.73 -9.88
N TYR A 112 -24.91 -10.78 -9.34
CA TYR A 112 -23.69 -11.42 -9.89
C TYR A 112 -22.44 -10.52 -9.99
N GLN A 113 -22.45 -9.34 -9.34
CA GLN A 113 -21.35 -8.38 -9.41
C GLN A 113 -20.33 -8.61 -8.29
N PHE A 114 -19.07 -8.25 -8.54
CA PHE A 114 -18.03 -8.14 -7.50
C PHE A 114 -17.75 -6.67 -7.15
N ALA A 115 -17.28 -6.44 -5.94
CA ALA A 115 -16.75 -5.16 -5.47
C ALA A 115 -15.46 -5.37 -4.69
N VAL A 116 -14.69 -4.30 -4.54
CA VAL A 116 -13.60 -4.23 -3.57
C VAL A 116 -14.00 -3.26 -2.47
N ILE A 117 -13.86 -3.68 -1.21
CA ILE A 117 -14.07 -2.84 -0.04
C ILE A 117 -12.70 -2.51 0.53
N PHE A 118 -12.34 -1.22 0.53
CA PHE A 118 -11.12 -0.76 1.17
C PHE A 118 -11.31 -0.62 2.68
N LEU A 119 -10.45 -1.25 3.46
CA LEU A 119 -10.54 -1.30 4.92
C LEU A 119 -9.27 -0.70 5.54
N HIS A 120 -9.48 0.29 6.40
CA HIS A 120 -8.45 0.89 7.24
C HIS A 120 -8.86 0.71 8.71
N VAL A 121 -8.08 -0.08 9.43
CA VAL A 121 -8.29 -0.40 10.85
C VAL A 121 -7.19 0.24 11.67
N VAL A 122 -7.56 1.02 12.68
CA VAL A 122 -6.62 1.59 13.64
C VAL A 122 -6.75 0.83 14.95
N LEU A 123 -5.68 0.13 15.35
CA LEU A 123 -5.66 -0.61 16.61
C LEU A 123 -5.56 0.37 17.78
N ALA A 124 -6.35 0.14 18.82
CA ALA A 124 -6.26 0.90 20.06
C ALA A 124 -4.87 0.75 20.70
N ASP A 125 -4.48 1.75 21.49
CA ASP A 125 -3.20 1.75 22.20
C ASP A 125 -3.08 0.53 23.12
N GLY A 126 -1.96 -0.19 23.00
CA GLY A 126 -1.71 -1.42 23.76
C GLY A 126 -2.56 -2.63 23.36
N ALA A 127 -3.46 -2.53 22.38
CA ALA A 127 -4.23 -3.67 21.89
C ALA A 127 -3.32 -4.76 21.30
N ALA A 128 -3.68 -6.03 21.49
CA ALA A 128 -2.98 -7.12 20.81
C ALA A 128 -3.16 -7.01 19.30
N VAL A 129 -2.13 -7.39 18.53
CA VAL A 129 -2.28 -7.56 17.08
C VAL A 129 -3.05 -8.86 16.86
N PRO A 130 -4.18 -8.84 16.11
CA PRO A 130 -4.90 -10.08 15.79
C PRO A 130 -4.02 -10.97 14.91
N ALA A 131 -4.02 -12.29 15.14
CA ALA A 131 -3.32 -13.22 14.24
C ALA A 131 -4.12 -13.45 12.95
N ARG A 132 -5.45 -13.37 13.04
CA ARG A 132 -6.39 -13.49 11.93
C ARG A 132 -7.53 -12.48 12.09
N ILE A 133 -8.05 -12.01 10.97
CA ILE A 133 -9.24 -11.16 10.93
C ILE A 133 -10.32 -11.82 10.08
N THR A 134 -11.58 -11.54 10.37
CA THR A 134 -12.75 -11.87 9.54
C THR A 134 -13.75 -10.72 9.57
N HIS A 135 -14.77 -10.77 8.72
CA HIS A 135 -15.72 -9.67 8.57
C HIS A 135 -17.14 -10.11 8.87
N GLU A 136 -17.84 -9.40 9.75
CA GLU A 136 -19.29 -9.50 9.90
C GLU A 136 -19.94 -8.45 8.99
N ILE A 137 -20.61 -8.90 7.92
CA ILE A 137 -21.25 -8.01 6.95
C ILE A 137 -22.77 -8.18 7.07
N THR A 138 -23.45 -7.10 7.45
CA THR A 138 -24.91 -7.00 7.39
C THR A 138 -25.29 -6.28 6.10
N ALA A 139 -26.14 -6.92 5.30
CA ALA A 139 -26.64 -6.35 4.06
C ALA A 139 -28.10 -6.73 3.84
N PHE A 140 -28.83 -5.86 3.14
CA PHE A 140 -30.15 -6.16 2.60
C PHE A 140 -29.98 -6.98 1.31
N PHE A 141 -30.66 -8.12 1.21
CA PHE A 141 -30.62 -9.00 0.04
C PHE A 141 -31.97 -8.98 -0.67
N ALA A 142 -32.02 -8.43 -1.89
CA ALA A 142 -33.26 -8.32 -2.65
C ALA A 142 -33.92 -9.69 -2.93
N VAL A 143 -33.12 -10.75 -3.11
CA VAL A 143 -33.60 -12.12 -3.37
C VAL A 143 -34.42 -12.73 -2.22
N ILE A 144 -34.22 -12.28 -0.98
CA ILE A 144 -35.00 -12.71 0.19
C ILE A 144 -35.85 -11.58 0.79
N GLY A 145 -35.66 -10.34 0.34
CA GLY A 145 -36.40 -9.17 0.82
C GLY A 145 -36.12 -8.83 2.29
N ALA A 146 -34.93 -9.17 2.81
CA ALA A 146 -34.58 -9.00 4.21
C ALA A 146 -33.08 -8.75 4.41
N ASP A 147 -32.74 -8.22 5.58
CA ASP A 147 -31.36 -8.10 6.04
C ASP A 147 -30.83 -9.46 6.51
N MET A 148 -29.57 -9.72 6.22
CA MET A 148 -28.85 -10.89 6.70
C MET A 148 -27.41 -10.50 7.06
N THR A 149 -26.91 -11.08 8.15
CA THR A 149 -25.50 -10.96 8.54
C THR A 149 -24.76 -12.23 8.14
N VAL A 150 -23.61 -12.06 7.49
CA VAL A 150 -22.69 -13.14 7.14
C VAL A 150 -21.32 -12.88 7.75
N THR A 151 -20.63 -13.95 8.15
CA THR A 151 -19.24 -13.89 8.58
C THR A 151 -18.37 -14.55 7.50
N ILE A 152 -17.56 -13.77 6.81
CA ILE A 152 -16.80 -14.18 5.62
C ILE A 152 -15.45 -13.45 5.56
N GLY A 153 -14.59 -13.84 4.61
CA GLY A 153 -13.36 -13.09 4.32
C GLY A 153 -12.24 -13.26 5.35
N GLU A 154 -12.16 -14.42 6.00
CA GLU A 154 -11.10 -14.66 6.98
C GLU A 154 -9.71 -14.65 6.32
N GLY A 155 -8.73 -14.00 6.96
CA GLY A 155 -7.33 -14.06 6.53
C GLY A 155 -6.34 -13.80 7.66
N ALA A 156 -5.11 -14.28 7.47
CA ALA A 156 -4.01 -14.08 8.40
C ALA A 156 -3.48 -12.65 8.33
N VAL A 157 -3.17 -12.07 9.49
CA VAL A 157 -2.53 -10.76 9.59
C VAL A 157 -1.03 -10.93 9.76
N VAL A 158 -0.26 -10.20 8.97
CA VAL A 158 1.20 -10.23 9.01
C VAL A 158 1.70 -9.22 10.03
N ALA A 159 2.13 -9.74 11.19
CA ALA A 159 2.74 -8.96 12.27
C ALA A 159 4.26 -8.81 12.16
N LYS A 160 4.85 -9.14 11.00
CA LYS A 160 6.29 -8.96 10.74
C LYS A 160 6.62 -7.47 10.78
N ALA A 161 7.65 -7.09 11.52
CA ALA A 161 8.13 -5.71 11.56
C ALA A 161 8.42 -5.20 10.13
N PRO A 162 7.94 -4.00 9.77
CA PRO A 162 8.29 -3.38 8.50
C PRO A 162 9.79 -3.16 8.35
N VAL A 163 10.27 -3.06 7.12
CA VAL A 163 11.67 -2.69 6.86
C VAL A 163 11.91 -1.22 7.25
N ALA A 164 13.01 -0.95 7.95
CA ALA A 164 13.44 0.40 8.27
C ALA A 164 14.31 0.95 7.14
N LEU A 165 13.89 2.09 6.59
CA LEU A 165 14.52 2.78 5.48
C LEU A 165 15.22 4.06 5.98
N GLY A 166 16.27 4.46 5.28
CA GLY A 166 16.87 5.77 5.45
C GLY A 166 16.16 6.88 4.67
N PRO A 167 16.59 8.13 4.84
CA PRO A 167 16.05 9.27 4.11
C PRO A 167 16.20 9.08 2.58
N PRO A 168 15.13 9.19 1.79
CA PRO A 168 15.21 9.18 0.33
C PRO A 168 15.67 10.55 -0.23
N LEU A 169 15.60 11.60 0.59
CA LEU A 169 15.85 13.00 0.25
C LEU A 169 16.63 13.67 1.40
N ARG A 170 17.15 14.89 1.17
CA ARG A 170 17.83 15.70 2.20
C ARG A 170 17.17 17.06 2.39
N GLY A 171 17.15 17.55 3.63
CA GLY A 171 16.65 18.89 3.95
C GLY A 171 15.23 18.89 4.49
N LYS A 172 14.48 19.96 4.23
CA LYS A 172 13.27 20.31 4.96
C LYS A 172 12.04 20.43 4.07
N GLY A 173 10.87 20.37 4.70
CA GLY A 173 9.60 20.73 4.07
C GLY A 173 9.10 19.70 3.06
N TYR A 174 9.38 18.42 3.27
CA TYR A 174 8.89 17.37 2.36
C TYR A 174 7.50 16.90 2.77
N VAL A 175 6.53 17.00 1.88
CA VAL A 175 5.16 16.50 2.13
C VAL A 175 5.13 15.04 1.74
N ALA A 176 4.69 14.18 2.66
CA ALA A 176 4.34 12.79 2.36
C ALA A 176 2.92 12.76 1.77
N ALA A 177 2.79 12.87 0.44
CA ALA A 177 1.50 12.93 -0.23
C ALA A 177 1.05 11.56 -0.72
N ASP A 178 -0.28 11.42 -0.83
CA ASP A 178 -0.99 10.22 -1.24
C ASP A 178 -0.58 8.96 -0.45
N GLY A 179 -0.04 9.16 0.75
CA GLY A 179 0.50 8.11 1.59
C GLY A 179 -0.56 7.41 2.40
N CYS A 180 -0.11 6.58 3.34
CA CYS A 180 -1.02 5.90 4.24
C CYS A 180 -1.82 6.91 5.09
N CYS A 181 -3.13 6.78 5.25
CA CYS A 181 -3.83 5.50 5.10
C CYS A 181 -5.20 5.53 4.43
N ASP A 182 -5.80 6.69 4.21
CA ASP A 182 -7.11 6.79 3.53
C ASP A 182 -7.05 7.51 2.18
N SER A 183 -5.84 7.85 1.71
CA SER A 183 -5.65 8.45 0.40
C SER A 183 -6.23 7.55 -0.70
N ILE A 184 -6.79 8.16 -1.75
CA ILE A 184 -7.49 7.42 -2.81
C ILE A 184 -6.57 7.04 -3.96
N ARG A 185 -5.50 7.83 -4.21
CA ARG A 185 -4.65 7.65 -5.40
C ARG A 185 -3.80 6.39 -5.31
N HIS A 186 -2.94 6.23 -4.31
CA HIS A 186 -2.05 5.07 -4.17
C HIS A 186 -2.61 3.95 -3.31
N VAL A 187 -3.02 4.26 -2.08
CA VAL A 187 -3.39 3.24 -1.08
C VAL A 187 -4.52 2.33 -1.57
N ARG A 188 -5.36 2.85 -2.48
CA ARG A 188 -6.51 2.15 -3.09
C ARG A 188 -6.30 1.81 -4.58
N ALA A 189 -5.07 1.90 -5.09
CA ALA A 189 -4.76 1.58 -6.48
C ALA A 189 -4.78 0.06 -6.70
N LEU A 190 -5.86 -0.44 -7.28
CA LEU A 190 -5.98 -1.84 -7.71
C LEU A 190 -5.62 -1.96 -9.19
N LEU A 191 -4.49 -2.58 -9.49
CA LEU A 191 -4.00 -2.76 -10.86
C LEU A 191 -4.43 -4.14 -11.38
N SER A 192 -5.12 -4.18 -12.52
CA SER A 192 -5.52 -5.44 -13.17
C SER A 192 -4.53 -5.81 -14.27
N LEU A 193 -3.54 -6.64 -13.95
CA LEU A 193 -2.42 -6.99 -14.82
C LEU A 193 -2.23 -8.50 -14.88
N ASP A 194 -1.88 -9.02 -16.04
CA ASP A 194 -1.60 -10.44 -16.26
C ASP A 194 -2.71 -11.39 -15.75
N GLY A 195 -3.97 -10.94 -15.81
CA GLY A 195 -5.14 -11.71 -15.39
C GLY A 195 -5.38 -11.77 -13.88
N LYS A 196 -4.70 -10.94 -13.08
CA LYS A 196 -4.93 -10.82 -11.63
C LYS A 196 -4.86 -9.37 -11.14
N PHE A 197 -5.24 -9.16 -9.89
CA PHE A 197 -5.09 -7.88 -9.22
C PHE A 197 -3.74 -7.78 -8.51
N TYR A 198 -3.17 -6.57 -8.53
CA TYR A 198 -1.95 -6.19 -7.83
C TYR A 198 -2.19 -4.89 -7.05
N LEU A 199 -1.50 -4.77 -5.92
CA LEU A 199 -1.65 -3.69 -4.95
C LEU A 199 -0.30 -3.03 -4.65
N ALA A 200 0.52 -2.85 -5.70
CA ALA A 200 1.91 -2.43 -5.60
C ALA A 200 2.10 -1.13 -4.81
N GLN A 201 1.14 -0.20 -4.94
CA GLN A 201 1.25 1.16 -4.39
C GLN A 201 0.56 1.32 -3.03
N ARG A 202 0.13 0.24 -2.37
CA ARG A 202 -0.63 0.30 -1.09
C ARG A 202 0.04 1.16 -0.01
N PHE A 203 1.37 1.18 0.02
CA PHE A 203 2.17 1.98 0.95
C PHE A 203 3.08 2.99 0.24
N ALA A 204 2.81 3.32 -1.02
CA ALA A 204 3.58 4.32 -1.73
C ALA A 204 3.43 5.70 -1.07
N ILE A 205 4.48 6.51 -1.19
CA ILE A 205 4.45 7.93 -0.86
C ILE A 205 4.97 8.69 -2.06
N ASP A 206 4.23 9.71 -2.47
CA ASP A 206 4.71 10.75 -3.36
C ASP A 206 5.29 11.87 -2.50
N TRP A 207 6.62 12.01 -2.54
CA TRP A 207 7.30 13.07 -1.85
C TRP A 207 7.28 14.32 -2.70
N GLU A 208 6.74 15.39 -2.14
CA GLU A 208 6.81 16.74 -2.69
C GLU A 208 7.51 17.68 -1.73
N GLN A 209 7.84 18.91 -2.15
CA GLN A 209 8.51 19.88 -1.29
C GLN A 209 7.82 21.23 -1.30
N ILE A 210 7.57 21.75 -0.11
CA ILE A 210 7.12 23.12 0.10
C ILE A 210 8.27 24.05 0.50
N ASP A 211 8.11 25.33 0.20
CA ASP A 211 8.95 26.41 0.75
C ASP A 211 8.42 26.94 2.09
N ASP A 212 9.07 27.98 2.62
CA ASP A 212 8.67 28.65 3.87
C ASP A 212 7.29 29.35 3.77
N ASN A 213 6.75 29.51 2.55
CA ASN A 213 5.41 30.04 2.31
C ASN A 213 4.37 28.92 2.07
N ASN A 214 4.74 27.66 2.32
CA ASN A 214 3.93 26.46 2.08
C ASN A 214 3.52 26.27 0.61
N THR A 215 4.23 26.85 -0.35
CA THR A 215 3.97 26.66 -1.78
C THR A 215 4.82 25.51 -2.30
N LEU A 216 4.26 24.71 -3.23
CA LEU A 216 4.97 23.60 -3.89
C LEU A 216 5.82 24.07 -5.10
N VAL A 217 5.50 25.26 -5.61
CA VAL A 217 5.94 25.77 -6.91
C VAL A 217 5.92 27.30 -6.90
N VAL A 218 6.95 27.89 -7.50
CA VAL A 218 7.05 29.34 -7.70
C VAL A 218 7.27 29.64 -9.17
N GLY A 219 6.30 30.33 -9.78
CA GLY A 219 6.34 30.72 -11.18
C GLY A 219 5.30 30.01 -12.03
N ASP A 220 5.64 29.71 -13.28
CA ASP A 220 4.76 29.00 -14.22
C ASP A 220 4.63 27.52 -13.82
N LEU A 221 3.40 27.10 -13.49
CA LEU A 221 3.01 25.73 -13.15
C LEU A 221 3.33 24.73 -14.27
N LYS A 222 3.50 25.18 -15.51
CA LYS A 222 3.80 24.28 -16.65
C LYS A 222 5.28 23.97 -16.81
N VAL A 223 6.15 24.51 -15.95
CA VAL A 223 7.60 24.31 -16.03
C VAL A 223 8.07 23.47 -14.83
N PRO A 224 8.53 22.22 -15.02
CA PRO A 224 8.97 21.35 -13.93
C PRO A 224 10.00 21.99 -12.99
N ALA A 225 10.96 22.75 -13.54
CA ALA A 225 12.00 23.42 -12.78
C ALA A 225 11.51 24.50 -11.80
N ASN A 226 10.23 24.91 -11.86
CA ASN A 226 9.64 25.85 -10.92
C ASN A 226 9.14 25.18 -9.62
N TYR A 227 9.01 23.85 -9.60
CA TYR A 227 8.63 23.09 -8.41
C TYR A 227 9.84 22.91 -7.50
N HIS A 228 9.66 23.09 -6.19
CA HIS A 228 10.80 23.12 -5.27
C HIS A 228 11.56 21.80 -5.20
N ILE A 229 10.87 20.68 -5.41
CA ILE A 229 11.46 19.34 -5.38
C ILE A 229 12.20 18.97 -6.68
N TYR A 230 11.91 19.62 -7.81
CA TYR A 230 12.50 19.21 -9.08
C TYR A 230 14.03 19.33 -9.04
N GLY A 231 14.71 18.27 -9.48
CA GLY A 231 16.17 18.17 -9.48
C GLY A 231 16.81 17.90 -8.10
N LYS A 232 16.04 17.66 -7.03
CA LYS A 232 16.60 17.26 -5.75
C LYS A 232 17.31 15.90 -5.85
N PRO A 233 18.46 15.70 -5.17
CA PRO A 233 19.12 14.39 -5.12
C PRO A 233 18.23 13.32 -4.49
N ILE A 234 18.05 12.20 -5.20
CA ILE A 234 17.40 10.98 -4.69
C ILE A 234 18.49 10.09 -4.10
N LEU A 235 18.26 9.60 -2.88
CA LEU A 235 19.18 8.73 -2.16
C LEU A 235 18.67 7.29 -2.10
N ALA A 236 19.61 6.34 -2.21
CA ALA A 236 19.34 4.95 -1.85
C ALA A 236 18.95 4.89 -0.36
N VAL A 237 17.78 4.33 -0.07
CA VAL A 237 17.22 4.29 1.29
C VAL A 237 17.81 3.14 2.11
N ALA A 238 18.46 2.19 1.45
CA ALA A 238 19.11 1.04 2.07
C ALA A 238 20.25 0.55 1.16
N ASP A 239 21.13 -0.28 1.71
CA ASP A 239 22.09 -1.03 0.91
C ASP A 239 21.33 -2.00 -0.01
N GLY A 240 21.74 -2.09 -1.26
CA GLY A 240 21.01 -2.90 -2.23
C GLY A 240 21.74 -3.13 -3.54
N THR A 241 21.11 -3.92 -4.41
CA THR A 241 21.56 -4.13 -5.79
C THR A 241 20.51 -3.61 -6.75
N VAL A 242 20.92 -2.87 -7.78
CA VAL A 242 20.00 -2.37 -8.81
C VAL A 242 19.52 -3.53 -9.67
N VAL A 243 18.20 -3.75 -9.71
CA VAL A 243 17.55 -4.83 -10.47
C VAL A 243 16.61 -4.33 -11.57
N GLY A 244 16.33 -3.03 -11.60
CA GLY A 244 15.59 -2.36 -12.68
C GLY A 244 16.03 -0.91 -12.78
N THR A 245 16.08 -0.37 -14.01
CA THR A 245 16.37 1.05 -14.22
C THR A 245 15.97 1.51 -15.62
N ARG A 246 15.63 2.80 -15.76
CA ARG A 246 15.33 3.49 -17.01
C ARG A 246 15.72 4.97 -16.92
N ASP A 247 16.23 5.57 -18.00
CA ASP A 247 16.69 6.98 -18.05
C ASP A 247 16.53 7.64 -19.42
N ASP A 248 15.60 7.18 -20.26
CA ASP A 248 15.41 7.63 -21.64
C ASP A 248 14.12 8.43 -21.87
N LEU A 249 13.25 8.54 -20.86
CA LEU A 249 12.00 9.30 -20.96
C LEU A 249 12.21 10.79 -20.67
N GLN A 250 11.32 11.59 -21.26
CA GLN A 250 11.26 13.04 -21.07
C GLN A 250 10.21 13.41 -20.01
N ASP A 251 10.39 14.57 -19.39
CA ASP A 251 9.43 15.09 -18.41
C ASP A 251 8.07 15.38 -19.08
N GLN A 252 7.00 15.11 -18.34
CA GLN A 252 5.67 15.58 -18.69
C GLN A 252 5.56 17.08 -18.46
N VAL A 253 4.61 17.71 -19.15
CA VAL A 253 4.17 19.06 -18.83
C VAL A 253 3.21 18.97 -17.64
N PRO A 254 3.50 19.62 -16.49
CA PRO A 254 2.67 19.47 -15.30
C PRO A 254 1.22 19.94 -15.46
N GLY A 255 0.35 19.44 -14.59
CA GLY A 255 -1.05 19.80 -14.44
C GLY A 255 -2.05 18.87 -15.15
N ALA A 256 -1.60 17.80 -15.81
CA ALA A 256 -2.44 16.70 -16.24
C ALA A 256 -1.62 15.40 -16.36
N LEU A 257 -2.24 14.26 -16.10
CA LEU A 257 -1.65 12.96 -16.42
C LEU A 257 -1.53 12.79 -17.95
N PRO A 258 -0.48 12.11 -18.44
CA PRO A 258 -0.35 11.83 -19.86
C PRO A 258 -1.47 10.91 -20.36
N ALA A 259 -2.01 11.22 -21.53
CA ALA A 259 -2.98 10.35 -22.20
C ALA A 259 -2.26 9.24 -22.98
N ASN A 260 -2.77 8.00 -22.88
CA ASN A 260 -2.29 6.83 -23.63
C ASN A 260 -0.81 6.48 -23.39
N LEU A 261 -0.31 6.71 -22.17
CA LEU A 261 1.04 6.28 -21.79
C LEU A 261 1.13 4.73 -21.83
N PRO A 262 2.13 4.14 -22.51
CA PRO A 262 2.35 2.70 -22.44
C PRO A 262 2.67 2.28 -21.00
N ILE A 263 2.20 1.09 -20.62
CA ILE A 263 2.24 0.65 -19.23
C ILE A 263 3.68 0.51 -18.69
N ASP A 264 4.63 0.14 -19.54
CA ASP A 264 6.06 0.03 -19.22
C ASP A 264 6.76 1.39 -19.09
N GLU A 265 6.05 2.49 -19.35
CA GLU A 265 6.50 3.86 -19.11
C GLU A 265 5.86 4.48 -17.86
N ALA A 266 4.98 3.77 -17.16
CA ALA A 266 4.21 4.33 -16.05
C ALA A 266 5.09 4.93 -14.94
N ASP A 267 6.16 4.23 -14.54
CA ASP A 267 7.12 4.71 -13.55
C ASP A 267 8.07 5.81 -14.08
N GLY A 268 8.03 6.13 -15.37
CA GLY A 268 8.94 7.09 -15.99
C GLY A 268 10.37 6.57 -16.03
N ASN A 269 11.33 7.46 -15.76
CA ASN A 269 12.69 7.06 -15.44
C ASN A 269 12.73 6.61 -13.99
N PHE A 270 13.37 5.47 -13.72
CA PHE A 270 13.27 4.85 -12.41
C PHE A 270 14.53 4.07 -12.05
N VAL A 271 14.58 3.67 -10.77
CA VAL A 271 15.51 2.67 -10.23
C VAL A 271 14.71 1.72 -9.34
N VAL A 272 14.95 0.41 -9.47
CA VAL A 272 14.48 -0.61 -8.54
C VAL A 272 15.68 -1.22 -7.83
N LEU A 273 15.67 -1.17 -6.49
CA LEU A 273 16.69 -1.80 -5.64
C LEU A 273 16.15 -3.10 -5.04
N ASP A 274 16.94 -4.17 -5.12
CA ASP A 274 16.77 -5.40 -4.34
C ASP A 274 17.56 -5.26 -3.03
N LEU A 275 16.85 -5.29 -1.89
CA LEU A 275 17.43 -5.22 -0.55
C LEU A 275 17.75 -6.61 0.02
N GLY A 276 17.45 -7.67 -0.73
CA GLY A 276 17.46 -9.06 -0.28
C GLY A 276 16.17 -9.47 0.43
N SER A 277 16.05 -10.76 0.74
CA SER A 277 14.89 -11.33 1.46
C SER A 277 13.51 -11.09 0.81
N GLY A 278 13.49 -10.86 -0.52
CA GLY A 278 12.26 -10.60 -1.27
C GLY A 278 11.69 -9.19 -1.05
N LEU A 279 12.53 -8.21 -0.68
CA LEU A 279 12.15 -6.81 -0.53
C LEU A 279 12.78 -5.99 -1.65
N PHE A 280 11.94 -5.26 -2.37
CA PHE A 280 12.34 -4.37 -3.45
C PHE A 280 11.85 -2.95 -3.19
N VAL A 281 12.60 -1.94 -3.65
CA VAL A 281 12.23 -0.52 -3.53
C VAL A 281 12.22 0.10 -4.90
N ASN A 282 11.12 0.73 -5.28
CA ASN A 282 10.99 1.50 -6.52
C ASN A 282 11.19 2.99 -6.23
N TYR A 283 11.93 3.66 -7.10
CA TYR A 283 12.08 5.12 -7.17
C TYR A 283 11.66 5.54 -8.56
N ALA A 284 10.54 6.25 -8.70
CA ALA A 284 9.96 6.59 -9.99
C ALA A 284 10.00 8.10 -10.28
N HIS A 285 9.62 8.44 -11.52
CA HIS A 285 9.48 9.80 -12.04
C HIS A 285 10.79 10.60 -12.03
N MET A 286 11.95 9.94 -12.14
CA MET A 286 13.27 10.58 -12.09
C MET A 286 13.50 11.52 -13.29
N ARG A 287 14.35 12.55 -13.10
CA ARG A 287 14.64 13.55 -14.13
C ARG A 287 15.37 12.92 -15.33
N PRO A 288 15.05 13.31 -16.57
CA PRO A 288 15.76 12.83 -17.76
C PRO A 288 17.28 12.99 -17.66
N GLY A 289 18.01 11.90 -17.93
CA GLY A 289 19.48 11.88 -17.94
C GLY A 289 20.12 12.02 -16.56
N SER A 290 19.36 11.79 -15.48
CA SER A 290 19.86 11.97 -14.11
C SER A 290 20.15 10.68 -13.38
N VAL A 291 19.74 9.52 -13.90
CA VAL A 291 19.96 8.25 -13.22
C VAL A 291 21.44 7.90 -13.22
N LYS A 292 22.00 7.67 -12.02
CA LYS A 292 23.45 7.52 -11.79
C LYS A 292 23.92 6.07 -11.71
N VAL A 293 23.01 5.12 -11.78
CA VAL A 293 23.27 3.70 -11.57
C VAL A 293 22.76 2.88 -12.75
N LYS A 294 23.32 1.68 -12.92
CA LYS A 294 22.90 0.72 -13.94
C LYS A 294 22.57 -0.62 -13.30
N LEU A 295 21.87 -1.46 -14.07
CA LEU A 295 21.54 -2.83 -13.66
C LEU A 295 22.78 -3.58 -13.14
N GLY A 296 22.65 -4.18 -11.95
CA GLY A 296 23.69 -4.93 -11.27
C GLY A 296 24.64 -4.10 -10.39
N ASP A 297 24.57 -2.77 -10.42
CA ASP A 297 25.34 -1.93 -9.50
C ASP A 297 24.91 -2.18 -8.05
N LYS A 298 25.86 -2.14 -7.14
CA LYS A 298 25.61 -2.14 -5.69
C LYS A 298 25.65 -0.71 -5.19
N VAL A 299 24.67 -0.35 -4.36
CA VAL A 299 24.58 0.96 -3.71
C VAL A 299 24.60 0.79 -2.20
N GLN A 300 25.15 1.76 -1.52
CA GLN A 300 25.04 1.91 -0.08
C GLN A 300 23.93 2.89 0.25
N ARG A 301 23.29 2.70 1.40
CA ARG A 301 22.35 3.67 1.95
C ARG A 301 22.97 5.07 1.95
N GLY A 302 22.25 6.04 1.38
CA GLY A 302 22.66 7.44 1.28
C GLY A 302 23.42 7.81 -0.01
N ASP A 303 23.79 6.82 -0.83
CA ASP A 303 24.32 7.07 -2.18
C ASP A 303 23.28 7.79 -3.03
N GLN A 304 23.71 8.80 -3.79
CA GLN A 304 22.81 9.46 -4.74
C GLN A 304 22.64 8.59 -5.99
N ILE A 305 21.39 8.18 -6.26
CA ILE A 305 21.03 7.30 -7.39
C ILE A 305 20.43 8.05 -8.57
N GLY A 306 20.02 9.31 -8.37
CA GLY A 306 19.65 10.24 -9.44
C GLY A 306 18.99 11.49 -8.87
N GLU A 307 18.07 12.09 -9.62
CA GLU A 307 17.44 13.36 -9.25
C GLU A 307 15.93 13.34 -9.54
N VAL A 308 15.14 14.02 -8.71
CA VAL A 308 13.68 14.09 -8.84
C VAL A 308 13.29 14.77 -10.15
N GLY A 309 12.33 14.19 -10.88
CA GLY A 309 11.87 14.69 -12.16
C GLY A 309 10.34 14.74 -12.24
N ASN A 310 9.81 14.56 -13.45
CA ASN A 310 8.38 14.52 -13.75
C ASN A 310 8.09 13.58 -14.94
N THR A 311 8.80 12.45 -15.05
CA THR A 311 8.66 11.52 -16.18
C THR A 311 7.58 10.47 -15.93
N GLY A 312 7.09 9.82 -16.99
CA GLY A 312 6.09 8.75 -16.86
C GLY A 312 4.69 9.25 -16.52
N ASN A 313 3.93 8.46 -15.75
CA ASN A 313 2.55 8.76 -15.35
C ASN A 313 2.50 9.77 -14.19
N SER A 314 3.00 10.98 -14.44
CA SER A 314 3.15 12.03 -13.43
C SER A 314 2.38 13.29 -13.80
N GLN A 315 1.72 13.92 -12.82
CA GLN A 315 0.99 15.18 -12.99
C GLN A 315 1.82 16.41 -12.55
N ALA A 316 2.73 16.26 -11.59
CA ALA A 316 3.62 17.31 -11.10
C ALA A 316 4.94 16.68 -10.61
N PRO A 317 6.06 17.43 -10.57
CA PRO A 317 7.32 16.90 -10.07
C PRO A 317 7.24 16.37 -8.63
N HIS A 318 7.55 15.10 -8.43
CA HIS A 318 7.58 14.43 -7.12
C HIS A 318 8.51 13.21 -7.17
N LEU A 319 8.86 12.67 -6.01
CA LEU A 319 9.49 11.35 -5.90
C LEU A 319 8.45 10.33 -5.42
N HIS A 320 8.06 9.42 -6.30
CA HIS A 320 7.29 8.23 -5.91
C HIS A 320 8.24 7.17 -5.33
N LEU A 321 7.92 6.70 -4.13
CA LEU A 321 8.68 5.68 -3.41
C LEU A 321 7.72 4.62 -2.84
N HIS A 322 7.96 3.35 -3.15
CA HIS A 322 7.28 2.24 -2.47
C HIS A 322 8.18 1.02 -2.26
N VAL A 323 7.77 0.14 -1.35
CA VAL A 323 8.40 -1.15 -1.10
C VAL A 323 7.49 -2.27 -1.59
N MET A 324 8.08 -3.31 -2.18
CA MET A 324 7.38 -4.36 -2.90
C MET A 324 7.91 -5.76 -2.54
N ASP A 325 7.09 -6.78 -2.76
CA ASP A 325 7.43 -8.19 -2.59
C ASP A 325 8.10 -8.84 -3.83
N SER A 326 8.11 -8.13 -4.96
CA SER A 326 8.77 -8.55 -6.19
C SER A 326 9.34 -7.35 -6.96
N ALA A 327 10.22 -7.62 -7.92
CA ALA A 327 10.97 -6.59 -8.63
C ALA A 327 10.12 -5.75 -9.62
N SER A 328 8.86 -6.11 -9.87
CA SER A 328 8.00 -5.39 -10.80
C SER A 328 7.25 -4.25 -10.09
N PRO A 329 7.49 -2.98 -10.44
CA PRO A 329 6.81 -1.82 -9.84
C PRO A 329 5.28 -1.84 -9.87
N LEU A 330 4.70 -2.47 -10.89
CA LEU A 330 3.25 -2.52 -11.08
C LEU A 330 2.66 -3.90 -10.77
N ALA A 331 3.46 -4.95 -10.92
CA ALA A 331 3.04 -6.34 -10.82
C ALA A 331 3.57 -6.99 -9.52
N SER A 332 3.34 -6.32 -8.39
CA SER A 332 3.76 -6.71 -7.04
C SER A 332 2.71 -6.36 -6.00
N ASP A 333 2.89 -6.87 -4.78
CA ASP A 333 2.16 -6.40 -3.61
C ASP A 333 3.00 -5.34 -2.87
N GLY A 334 2.36 -4.21 -2.56
CA GLY A 334 2.95 -3.15 -1.77
C GLY A 334 3.11 -3.58 -0.32
N LEU A 335 4.34 -3.49 0.19
CA LEU A 335 4.71 -3.86 1.55
C LEU A 335 4.89 -2.63 2.43
N PRO A 336 4.53 -2.71 3.73
CA PRO A 336 4.75 -1.61 4.65
C PRO A 336 6.24 -1.41 4.89
N TYR A 337 6.60 -0.16 5.19
CA TYR A 337 7.94 0.23 5.62
C TYR A 337 7.85 1.35 6.64
N VAL A 338 8.97 1.63 7.29
CA VAL A 338 9.12 2.76 8.22
C VAL A 338 10.41 3.49 7.90
N PHE A 339 10.55 4.72 8.36
CA PHE A 339 11.84 5.42 8.31
C PHE A 339 12.52 5.38 9.66
N ASP A 340 13.84 5.20 9.65
CA ASP A 340 14.63 5.10 10.87
C ASP A 340 14.64 6.39 11.68
N SER A 341 14.65 7.56 11.02
CA SER A 341 14.50 8.84 11.70
C SER A 341 14.07 9.97 10.78
N PHE A 342 13.14 10.79 11.26
CA PHE A 342 12.74 12.05 10.65
C PHE A 342 12.10 12.99 11.66
N THR A 343 11.84 14.24 11.29
CA THR A 343 11.11 15.21 12.12
C THR A 343 9.85 15.68 11.42
N ILE A 344 8.70 15.57 12.08
CA ILE A 344 7.47 16.21 11.61
C ILE A 344 7.40 17.63 12.13
N THR A 345 7.23 18.58 11.21
CA THR A 345 7.13 20.02 11.51
C THR A 345 5.70 20.54 11.37
N ALA A 346 4.89 19.92 10.52
CA ALA A 346 3.48 20.25 10.32
C ALA A 346 2.71 19.07 9.71
N VAL A 347 1.40 19.19 9.61
CA VAL A 347 0.52 18.26 8.88
C VAL A 347 -0.46 19.07 8.03
N GLY A 348 -0.65 18.70 6.77
CA GLY A 348 -1.67 19.29 5.90
C GLY A 348 -3.08 18.96 6.36
N GLU A 349 -4.06 19.78 6.01
CA GLU A 349 -5.44 19.59 6.48
C GLU A 349 -6.19 18.48 5.73
N THR A 350 -6.25 18.56 4.40
CA THR A 350 -6.96 17.58 3.56
C THR A 350 -6.27 17.37 2.21
N THR A 351 -6.57 16.23 1.56
CA THR A 351 -6.09 15.94 0.20
C THR A 351 -6.62 16.97 -0.80
N GLU A 352 -7.84 17.49 -0.63
CA GLU A 352 -8.36 18.53 -1.53
C GLU A 352 -7.59 19.85 -1.43
N ASP A 353 -7.08 20.22 -0.26
CA ASP A 353 -6.23 21.41 -0.10
C ASP A 353 -4.87 21.21 -0.76
N PHE A 354 -4.27 20.02 -0.59
CA PHE A 354 -3.05 19.63 -1.29
C PHE A 354 -3.23 19.65 -2.82
N ASP A 355 -4.29 19.03 -3.34
CA ASP A 355 -4.61 19.01 -4.78
C ASP A 355 -4.78 20.42 -5.35
N LYS A 356 -5.43 21.30 -4.59
CA LYS A 356 -5.60 22.69 -4.98
C LYS A 356 -4.25 23.43 -4.99
N ALA A 357 -3.39 23.19 -4.01
CA ALA A 357 -2.05 23.78 -3.95
C ALA A 357 -1.22 23.35 -5.18
N GLU A 358 -1.22 22.06 -5.53
CA GLU A 358 -0.54 21.54 -6.71
C GLU A 358 -1.12 22.14 -8.01
N ALA A 359 -2.45 22.19 -8.13
CA ALA A 359 -3.13 22.65 -9.34
C ALA A 359 -3.04 24.17 -9.58
N THR A 360 -2.88 24.97 -8.52
CA THR A 360 -2.97 26.44 -8.60
C THR A 360 -1.72 27.18 -8.14
N GLY A 361 -0.76 26.48 -7.51
CA GLY A 361 0.39 27.10 -6.85
C GLY A 361 0.04 27.89 -5.59
N SER A 362 -1.19 27.73 -5.06
CA SER A 362 -1.55 28.35 -3.79
C SER A 362 -0.80 27.70 -2.62
N PRO A 363 -0.52 28.43 -1.53
CA PRO A 363 -0.01 27.83 -0.31
C PRO A 363 -0.91 26.71 0.21
N MET A 364 -0.29 25.65 0.72
CA MET A 364 -0.98 24.65 1.53
C MET A 364 -1.37 25.21 2.89
N THR A 365 -2.53 24.77 3.37
CA THR A 365 -3.00 24.98 4.73
C THR A 365 -2.40 23.90 5.63
N LEU A 366 -1.57 24.32 6.58
CA LEU A 366 -0.83 23.41 7.46
C LEU A 366 -1.16 23.68 8.92
N THR A 367 -1.31 22.61 9.68
CA THR A 367 -1.32 22.64 11.15
C THR A 367 0.10 22.39 11.67
N PRO A 368 0.79 23.38 12.27
CA PRO A 368 2.14 23.20 12.78
C PRO A 368 2.19 22.21 13.96
N ARG A 369 3.26 21.41 14.03
CA ARG A 369 3.62 20.64 15.22
C ARG A 369 4.58 21.48 16.07
N VAL A 370 4.11 21.87 17.26
CA VAL A 370 4.88 22.73 18.18
C VAL A 370 5.04 22.03 19.54
N PRO A 371 6.26 21.61 19.93
CA PRO A 371 7.50 21.64 19.13
C PRO A 371 7.45 20.63 17.97
N PRO A 372 8.33 20.77 16.95
CA PRO A 372 8.53 19.71 15.96
C PRO A 372 8.84 18.37 16.63
N GLN A 373 8.31 17.29 16.07
CA GLN A 373 8.38 15.98 16.67
C GLN A 373 9.36 15.09 15.90
N LYS A 374 10.48 14.74 16.54
CA LYS A 374 11.38 13.71 16.03
C LYS A 374 10.73 12.34 16.24
N LEU A 375 10.69 11.54 15.18
CA LEU A 375 10.12 10.19 15.16
C LEU A 375 11.16 9.20 14.60
N GLU A 376 11.04 7.96 15.03
CA GLU A 376 11.93 6.85 14.66
C GLU A 376 11.07 5.59 14.49
N ASP A 377 11.42 4.75 13.51
CA ASP A 377 10.79 3.46 13.22
C ASP A 377 9.25 3.50 13.03
N VAL A 378 8.76 4.57 12.40
CA VAL A 378 7.34 4.73 12.02
C VAL A 378 7.20 5.19 10.56
N LEU A 379 6.02 4.98 9.98
CA LEU A 379 5.66 5.55 8.68
C LEU A 379 5.09 6.96 8.88
N PRO A 380 5.57 8.00 8.17
CA PRO A 380 4.89 9.27 8.09
C PRO A 380 3.52 9.06 7.41
N LEU A 381 2.45 9.36 8.15
CA LEU A 381 1.11 9.35 7.60
C LEU A 381 0.91 10.49 6.60
N ASP A 382 -0.09 10.32 5.74
CA ASP A 382 -0.47 11.23 4.67
C ASP A 382 -0.49 12.69 5.13
N LEU A 383 0.01 13.57 4.27
CA LEU A 383 0.17 15.01 4.47
C LEU A 383 1.10 15.42 5.63
N SER A 384 1.88 14.49 6.22
CA SER A 384 2.95 14.87 7.14
C SER A 384 4.02 15.70 6.43
N VAL A 385 4.40 16.84 7.01
CA VAL A 385 5.55 17.63 6.56
C VAL A 385 6.79 17.20 7.32
N VAL A 386 7.75 16.68 6.58
CA VAL A 386 8.92 15.96 7.06
C VAL A 386 10.21 16.72 6.77
N ASP A 387 11.03 16.87 7.80
CA ASP A 387 12.42 17.26 7.70
C ASP A 387 13.32 16.02 7.89
N TRP A 388 14.19 15.80 6.91
CA TRP A 388 15.20 14.75 6.96
C TRP A 388 16.47 15.23 7.67
N PRO A 389 17.16 14.34 8.41
CA PRO A 389 18.49 14.64 8.92
C PRO A 389 19.43 15.11 7.80
N GLN A 390 20.29 16.09 8.10
CA GLN A 390 21.28 16.60 7.14
C GLN A 390 22.48 15.66 6.96
#